data_AF-F3ZZY6-F1
#
_entry.id   AF-F3ZZY6-F1
#
_cell.length_a   1.000
_cell.length_b   1.000
_cell.length_c   1.000
_cell.angle_alpha   90.00
_cell.angle_beta   90.00
_cell.angle_gamma   90.00
#
_symmetry.space_group_name_H-M   'P 1'
#
loop_
_entity.id
_entity.type
_entity.pdbx_description
1 polymer ?
#
loop_
_entity_poly.entity_id
_entity_poly.type
_entity_poly.pdbx_seq_one_letter_code
_entity_poly.pdbx_strand_id
1 'polypeptide(L)'
;MSAMTRKLIADWVEEELQRILQDLGVIYISSAELERVLPDVYDDLLEKLEAWAADPSNTASDEDVEAFKAGEYQVEILFGDKVSYTAGRDRQEIANQPAWGYDVWGDFLEAATKDWLLKLIK
;
A
#
# COMPACT_ATOMS: atom_id res chain seq x y z
N MET A 1 17.37 -11.83 13.63
CA MET A 1 16.89 -10.53 14.18
C MET A 1 17.62 -10.25 15.49
N SER A 2 18.36 -9.15 15.57
CA SER A 2 19.08 -8.78 16.79
C SER A 2 18.10 -8.21 17.85
N ALA A 3 18.52 -8.19 19.11
CA ALA A 3 17.74 -7.59 20.20
C ALA A 3 17.48 -6.08 19.99
N MET A 4 18.35 -5.41 19.21
CA MET A 4 18.25 -3.99 18.88
C MET A 4 17.08 -3.70 17.93
N THR A 5 16.83 -4.57 16.95
CA THR A 5 15.71 -4.44 16.00
C THR A 5 14.35 -4.66 16.67
N ARG A 6 14.28 -5.53 17.70
CA ARG A 6 13.02 -5.76 18.45
C ARG A 6 12.69 -4.64 19.42
N LYS A 7 13.72 -3.97 19.97
CA LYS A 7 13.53 -2.83 20.87
C LYS A 7 13.08 -1.57 20.11
N LEU A 8 13.53 -1.40 18.87
CA LEU A 8 13.16 -0.26 18.02
C LEU A 8 11.63 -0.12 17.87
N ILE A 9 10.88 -1.20 17.60
CA ILE A 9 9.42 -1.14 17.34
C ILE A 9 8.58 -0.94 18.60
N ALA A 10 9.02 -1.50 19.73
CA ALA A 10 8.26 -1.43 20.97
C ALA A 10 8.29 -0.02 21.58
N ASP A 11 9.33 0.75 21.23
CA ASP A 11 9.60 2.10 21.74
C ASP A 11 9.45 3.19 20.64
N TRP A 12 8.93 2.86 19.45
CA TRP A 12 8.90 3.83 18.34
C TRP A 12 7.94 4.99 18.58
N VAL A 13 8.49 6.19 18.50
CA VAL A 13 7.72 7.43 18.33
C VAL A 13 7.31 7.49 16.86
N GLU A 14 6.03 7.71 16.58
CA GLU A 14 5.45 7.79 15.23
C GLU A 14 6.29 8.67 14.28
N GLU A 15 6.86 9.75 14.79
CA GLU A 15 7.73 10.68 14.06
C GLU A 15 9.01 10.04 13.50
N GLU A 16 9.66 9.12 14.25
CA GLU A 16 10.88 8.46 13.79
C GLU A 16 10.58 7.48 12.65
N LEU A 17 9.49 6.73 12.82
CA LEU A 17 8.95 5.80 11.84
C LEU A 17 8.59 6.50 10.54
N GLN A 18 7.82 7.58 10.66
CA GLN A 18 7.44 8.43 9.54
C GLN A 18 8.68 8.91 8.79
N ARG A 19 9.68 9.46 9.49
CA ARG A 19 10.90 9.94 8.83
C ARG A 19 11.63 8.84 8.06
N ILE A 20 11.78 7.65 8.65
CA ILE A 20 12.46 6.52 7.99
C ILE A 20 11.70 6.10 6.73
N LEU A 21 10.37 6.01 6.80
CA LEU A 21 9.55 5.61 5.66
C LEU A 21 9.52 6.71 4.58
N GLN A 22 9.51 7.99 4.98
CA GLN A 22 9.69 9.10 4.04
C GLN A 22 11.05 9.07 3.34
N ASP A 23 12.13 8.74 4.05
CA ASP A 23 13.46 8.57 3.47
C ASP A 23 13.52 7.36 2.50
N LEU A 24 12.70 6.33 2.73
CA LEU A 24 12.50 5.20 1.80
C LEU A 24 11.77 5.65 0.52
N GLY A 25 10.88 6.63 0.64
CA GLY A 25 10.20 7.30 -0.47
C GLY A 25 9.07 6.47 -1.07
N VAL A 26 9.39 5.42 -1.83
CA VAL A 26 8.39 4.60 -2.51
C VAL A 26 8.72 3.12 -2.42
N ILE A 27 7.68 2.30 -2.25
CA ILE A 27 7.79 0.85 -2.36
C ILE A 27 6.74 0.31 -3.32
N TYR A 28 7.01 -0.86 -3.87
CA TYR A 28 6.08 -1.60 -4.72
C TYR A 28 5.85 -2.98 -4.12
N ILE A 29 4.60 -3.33 -3.89
CA ILE A 29 4.18 -4.65 -3.44
C ILE A 29 3.12 -5.20 -4.40
N SER A 30 2.86 -6.51 -4.39
CA SER A 30 1.71 -7.05 -5.14
C SER A 30 0.40 -6.82 -4.36
N SER A 31 -0.75 -6.85 -5.03
CA SER A 31 -2.06 -6.81 -4.37
C SER A 31 -2.23 -7.99 -3.38
N ALA A 32 -1.65 -9.16 -3.68
CA ALA A 32 -1.62 -10.30 -2.76
C ALA A 32 -0.71 -10.07 -1.53
N GLU A 33 0.34 -9.27 -1.64
CA GLU A 33 1.11 -8.86 -0.47
C GLU A 33 0.37 -7.78 0.32
N LEU A 34 -0.28 -6.83 -0.36
CA LEU A 34 -1.10 -5.78 0.25
C LEU A 34 -2.20 -6.39 1.15
N GLU A 35 -2.96 -7.36 0.64
CA GLU A 35 -4.00 -8.09 1.41
C GLU A 35 -3.48 -8.61 2.75
N ARG A 36 -2.20 -9.00 2.81
CA ARG A 36 -1.59 -9.59 4.01
C ARG A 36 -1.05 -8.56 4.98
N VAL A 37 -0.62 -7.39 4.51
CA VAL A 37 0.14 -6.42 5.30
C VAL A 37 -0.66 -5.17 5.65
N LEU A 38 -1.68 -4.86 4.84
CA LEU A 38 -2.61 -3.74 4.92
C LEU A 38 -3.99 -4.19 4.37
N PRO A 39 -4.69 -5.11 5.05
CA PRO A 39 -5.94 -5.69 4.55
C PRO A 39 -7.03 -4.63 4.31
N ASP A 40 -7.14 -3.63 5.19
CA ASP A 40 -8.14 -2.58 5.04
C ASP A 40 -7.90 -1.74 3.77
N VAL A 41 -6.63 -1.45 3.45
CA VAL A 41 -6.26 -0.77 2.19
C VAL A 41 -6.53 -1.67 0.99
N TYR A 42 -6.28 -2.97 1.10
CA TYR A 42 -6.62 -3.91 0.03
C TYR A 42 -8.12 -3.90 -0.28
N ASP A 43 -8.97 -3.98 0.74
CA ASP A 43 -10.42 -3.96 0.59
C ASP A 43 -10.89 -2.63 -0.03
N ASP A 44 -10.35 -1.50 0.42
CA ASP A 44 -10.66 -0.18 -0.12
C ASP A 44 -10.27 -0.03 -1.61
N LEU A 45 -9.10 -0.54 -2.00
CA LEU A 45 -8.66 -0.50 -3.40
C LEU A 45 -9.49 -1.45 -4.27
N LEU A 46 -9.85 -2.62 -3.74
CA LEU A 46 -10.70 -3.58 -4.43
C LEU A 46 -12.11 -3.01 -4.65
N GLU A 47 -12.73 -2.40 -3.64
CA GLU A 47 -14.05 -1.78 -3.77
C GLU A 47 -14.05 -0.67 -4.84
N LYS A 48 -12.99 0.15 -4.90
CA LYS A 48 -12.84 1.16 -5.95
C LYS A 48 -12.76 0.54 -7.34
N LEU A 49 -11.96 -0.52 -7.50
CA LEU A 49 -11.81 -1.21 -8.78
C LEU A 49 -13.12 -1.86 -9.23
N GLU A 50 -13.85 -2.49 -8.31
CA GLU A 50 -15.18 -3.06 -8.56
C GLU A 50 -16.18 -1.97 -8.96
N ALA A 51 -16.16 -0.81 -8.31
CA ALA A 51 -17.00 0.33 -8.67
C ALA A 51 -16.66 0.90 -10.05
N TRP A 52 -15.38 0.94 -10.43
CA TRP A 52 -14.96 1.35 -11.77
C TRP A 52 -15.34 0.34 -12.83
N ALA A 53 -15.16 -0.96 -12.58
CA ALA A 53 -15.58 -2.01 -13.51
C ALA A 53 -17.10 -2.02 -13.75
N ALA A 54 -17.89 -1.64 -12.74
CA ALA A 54 -19.34 -1.49 -12.85
C ALA A 54 -19.77 -0.22 -13.61
N ASP A 55 -18.90 0.77 -13.79
CA ASP A 55 -19.19 2.01 -14.51
C ASP A 55 -18.90 1.83 -16.01
N PRO A 56 -19.93 1.86 -16.89
CA PRO A 56 -19.75 1.66 -18.33
C PRO A 56 -18.96 2.79 -19.03
N SER A 57 -18.67 3.89 -18.33
CA SER A 57 -17.82 4.97 -18.83
C SER A 57 -16.34 4.81 -18.46
N ASN A 58 -16.02 3.85 -17.59
CA ASN A 58 -14.65 3.53 -17.22
C ASN A 58 -14.08 2.43 -18.13
N THR A 59 -12.76 2.31 -18.18
CA THR A 59 -12.06 1.26 -18.94
C THR A 59 -11.80 0.00 -18.12
N ALA A 60 -11.91 0.07 -16.79
CA ALA A 60 -11.79 -1.08 -15.90
C ALA A 60 -12.85 -2.14 -16.22
N SER A 61 -12.51 -3.39 -16.00
CA SER A 61 -13.35 -4.55 -16.34
C SER A 61 -13.41 -5.57 -15.20
N ASP A 62 -14.34 -6.52 -15.27
CA ASP A 62 -14.37 -7.66 -14.34
C ASP A 62 -13.07 -8.48 -14.37
N GLU A 63 -12.36 -8.52 -15.51
CA GLU A 63 -11.05 -9.18 -15.64
C GLU A 63 -9.98 -8.47 -14.79
N ASP A 64 -10.08 -7.15 -14.63
CA ASP A 64 -9.20 -6.37 -13.78
C ASP A 64 -9.43 -6.65 -12.30
N VAL A 65 -10.70 -6.75 -11.91
CA VAL A 65 -11.09 -7.14 -10.55
C VAL A 65 -10.52 -8.52 -10.20
N GLU A 66 -10.71 -9.51 -11.08
CA GLU A 66 -10.23 -10.88 -10.82
C GLU A 66 -8.71 -10.95 -10.80
N ALA A 67 -8.02 -10.19 -11.64
CA ALA A 67 -6.57 -10.10 -11.60
C ALA A 67 -6.02 -9.41 -10.34
N PHE A 68 -6.71 -8.37 -9.85
CA PHE A 68 -6.37 -7.74 -8.59
C PHE A 68 -6.47 -8.75 -7.45
N LYS A 69 -7.57 -9.52 -7.39
CA LYS A 69 -7.77 -10.63 -6.43
C LYS A 69 -6.73 -11.75 -6.58
N ALA A 70 -6.27 -12.01 -7.79
CA ALA A 70 -5.24 -13.01 -8.07
C ALA A 70 -3.81 -12.58 -7.68
N GLY A 71 -3.61 -11.34 -7.24
CA GLY A 71 -2.27 -10.84 -6.88
C GLY A 71 -1.47 -10.29 -8.06
N GLU A 72 -2.08 -10.10 -9.23
CA GLU A 72 -1.40 -9.73 -10.47
C GLU A 72 -1.17 -8.22 -10.61
N TYR A 73 -1.78 -7.42 -9.73
CA TYR A 73 -1.57 -5.97 -9.67
C TYR A 73 -0.32 -5.65 -8.85
N GLN A 74 0.43 -4.66 -9.30
CA GLN A 74 1.42 -3.94 -8.50
C GLN A 74 0.74 -2.77 -7.80
N VAL A 75 1.11 -2.53 -6.55
CA VAL A 75 0.65 -1.42 -5.73
C VAL A 75 1.87 -0.61 -5.33
N GLU A 76 1.90 0.63 -5.79
CA GLU A 76 2.83 1.66 -5.32
C GLU A 76 2.32 2.24 -4.00
N ILE A 77 3.19 2.27 -3.00
CA ILE A 77 2.99 2.97 -1.75
C ILE A 77 4.02 4.08 -1.67
N LEU A 78 3.57 5.32 -1.76
CA LEU A 78 4.40 6.52 -1.67
C LEU A 78 4.29 7.11 -0.26
N PHE A 79 5.43 7.23 0.41
CA PHE A 79 5.59 7.79 1.74
C PHE A 79 5.93 9.29 1.66
N GLY A 80 4.93 10.13 1.36
CA GLY A 80 5.09 11.57 1.26
C GLY A 80 4.64 12.32 2.52
N ASP A 81 4.01 13.48 2.32
CA ASP A 81 3.28 14.20 3.40
C ASP A 81 2.15 13.34 3.98
N LYS A 82 1.58 12.47 3.13
CA LYS A 82 0.64 11.41 3.44
C LYS A 82 1.13 10.11 2.79
N VAL A 83 0.57 8.99 3.21
CA VAL A 83 0.76 7.72 2.52
C VAL A 83 -0.25 7.65 1.38
N SER A 84 0.19 7.42 0.15
CA SER A 84 -0.72 7.29 -1.00
C SER A 84 -0.52 5.97 -1.73
N TYR A 85 -1.62 5.45 -2.28
CA TYR A 85 -1.68 4.15 -2.93
C TYR A 85 -2.09 4.27 -4.38
N THR A 86 -1.36 3.64 -5.27
CA THR A 86 -1.66 3.60 -6.71
C THR A 86 -1.46 2.18 -7.22
N ALA A 87 -2.47 1.58 -7.86
CA ALA A 87 -2.39 0.19 -8.29
C ALA A 87 -2.54 0.04 -9.81
N GLY A 88 -1.71 -0.79 -10.44
CA GLY A 88 -1.80 -1.08 -11.87
C GLY A 88 -1.16 -2.41 -12.22
N ARG A 89 -1.33 -2.88 -13.45
CA ARG A 89 -0.69 -4.12 -13.95
C ARG A 89 0.83 -4.00 -13.98
N ASP A 90 1.32 -2.78 -14.20
CA ASP A 90 2.74 -2.47 -14.19
C ASP A 90 3.01 -1.03 -13.75
N ARG A 91 4.31 -0.70 -13.65
CA ARG A 91 4.77 0.63 -13.25
C ARG A 91 4.41 1.73 -14.25
N GLN A 92 4.26 1.41 -15.53
CA GLN A 92 3.89 2.39 -16.54
C GLN A 92 2.42 2.79 -16.36
N GLU A 93 1.54 1.83 -16.10
CA GLU A 93 0.14 2.11 -15.77
C GLU A 93 0.03 2.96 -14.50
N ILE A 94 0.71 2.55 -13.42
CA ILE A 94 0.80 3.30 -12.17
C ILE A 94 1.22 4.76 -12.39
N ALA A 95 2.27 4.99 -13.20
CA ALA A 95 2.78 6.33 -13.45
C ALA A 95 1.82 7.23 -14.27
N ASN A 96 0.84 6.64 -14.96
CA ASN A 96 -0.09 7.35 -15.84
C ASN A 96 -1.44 7.66 -15.19
N GLN A 97 -1.61 7.38 -13.90
CA GLN A 97 -2.88 7.53 -13.20
C GLN A 97 -2.70 8.23 -11.85
N PRO A 98 -3.75 8.89 -11.32
CA PRO A 98 -3.70 9.44 -9.97
C PRO A 98 -3.68 8.33 -8.92
N ALA A 99 -3.29 8.70 -7.69
CA ALA A 99 -3.44 7.80 -6.56
C ALA A 99 -4.92 7.48 -6.29
N TRP A 100 -5.18 6.22 -5.96
CA TRP A 100 -6.49 5.65 -5.71
C TRP A 100 -6.98 5.92 -4.28
N GLY A 101 -6.04 6.02 -3.34
CA GLY A 101 -6.32 6.21 -1.92
C GLY A 101 -5.19 6.92 -1.18
N TYR A 102 -5.51 7.41 0.02
CA TYR A 102 -4.58 8.12 0.89
C TYR A 102 -4.88 7.82 2.35
N ASP A 103 -3.83 7.62 3.14
CA ASP A 103 -3.89 7.57 4.59
C ASP A 103 -3.10 8.72 5.23
N VAL A 104 -3.57 9.15 6.39
CA VAL A 104 -2.72 9.91 7.31
C VAL A 104 -1.79 8.94 8.05
N TRP A 105 -0.66 9.46 8.55
CA TRP A 105 0.38 8.63 9.17
C TRP A 105 -0.10 7.79 10.35
N GLY A 106 -0.98 8.34 11.22
CA GLY A 106 -1.53 7.60 12.35
C GLY A 106 -2.30 6.36 11.90
N ASP A 107 -3.27 6.55 11.00
CA ASP A 107 -4.10 5.47 10.46
C ASP A 107 -3.25 4.41 9.74
N PHE A 108 -2.30 4.84 8.91
CA PHE A 108 -1.38 3.92 8.22
C PHE A 108 -0.55 3.08 9.21
N LEU A 109 0.03 3.71 10.23
CA LEU A 109 0.88 3.01 11.20
C LEU A 109 0.07 2.07 12.11
N GLU A 110 -1.20 2.37 12.36
CA GLU A 110 -2.12 1.50 13.08
C GLU A 110 -2.52 0.29 12.24
N ALA A 111 -2.80 0.48 10.95
CA ALA A 111 -3.20 -0.57 10.02
C ALA A 111 -2.04 -1.51 9.61
N ALA A 112 -0.84 -0.96 9.43
CA ALA A 112 0.32 -1.71 8.94
C ALA A 112 0.79 -2.78 9.94
N THR A 113 1.02 -4.00 9.45
CA THR A 113 1.57 -5.05 10.32
C THR A 113 3.00 -4.70 10.77
N LYS A 114 3.28 -4.82 12.08
CA LYS A 114 4.61 -4.55 12.66
C LYS A 114 5.73 -5.37 12.02
N ASP A 115 5.44 -6.62 11.67
CA ASP A 115 6.41 -7.52 11.02
C ASP A 115 6.77 -7.06 9.60
N TRP A 116 5.84 -6.42 8.89
CA TRP A 116 6.10 -5.86 7.57
C TRP A 116 6.87 -4.55 7.67
N LEU A 117 6.47 -3.62 8.55
CA LEU A 117 7.23 -2.39 8.81
C LEU A 117 8.70 -2.68 9.15
N LEU A 118 8.94 -3.71 9.96
CA LEU A 118 10.29 -4.21 10.26
C LEU A 118 11.09 -4.70 9.07
N LYS A 119 10.46 -5.22 8.03
CA LYS A 119 11.15 -5.69 6.82
C LYS A 119 11.56 -4.49 5.95
N LEU A 120 10.75 -3.44 5.93
CA LEU A 120 11.02 -2.22 5.16
C LEU A 120 12.23 -1.43 5.71
N ILE A 121 12.47 -1.52 7.03
CA ILE A 121 13.43 -0.67 7.75
C ILE A 121 14.79 -1.37 8.00
N LYS A 122 14.98 -2.60 7.49
CA LYS A 122 16.24 -3.35 7.62
C LYS A 122 17.19 -3.11 6.47
#